data_AF-Q86SK7-F1
#
_entry.id   AF-Q86SK7-F1
#
_cell.length_a   1.000
_cell.length_b   1.000
_cell.length_c   1.000
_cell.angle_alpha   90.00
_cell.angle_beta   90.00
_cell.angle_gamma   90.00
#
_symmetry.space_group_name_H-M   'P 1'
#
loop_
_entity.id
_entity.type
_entity.pdbx_description
1 polymer ?
#
loop_
_entity_poly.entity_id
_entity_poly.type
_entity_poly.pdbx_seq_one_letter_code
_entity_poly.pdbx_strand_id
1 'polypeptide(L)'
;MKPPSSIQTSEFDSSDEEPIEDEQTPIHISWLSLSRVNCSQFLGLCALPGCKFKDVRRNVQKDTEELKRFTIKICIKIKEFK
;
A
#
# COMPACT_ATOMS: atom_id res chain seq x y z
N MET A 1 55.06 -26.93 -14.33
CA MET A 1 53.66 -27.15 -13.90
C MET A 1 52.93 -25.81 -14.04
N LYS A 2 51.99 -25.70 -14.97
CA LYS A 2 51.27 -24.45 -15.29
C LYS A 2 49.85 -24.57 -14.73
N PRO A 3 49.34 -23.61 -13.94
CA PRO A 3 47.97 -23.67 -13.44
C PRO A 3 46.99 -23.42 -14.61
N PRO A 4 45.83 -24.09 -14.65
CA PRO A 4 44.82 -23.77 -15.65
C PRO A 4 44.14 -22.45 -15.27
N SER A 5 44.33 -21.44 -16.11
CA SER A 5 43.43 -20.30 -16.24
C SER A 5 42.21 -20.71 -17.07
N SER A 6 41.07 -20.03 -16.84
CA SER A 6 39.72 -20.27 -17.43
C SER A 6 38.89 -21.21 -16.55
N ILE A 7 37.85 -20.74 -15.84
CA ILE A 7 36.64 -20.11 -16.39
C ILE A 7 36.27 -18.88 -15.54
N GLN A 8 36.40 -17.69 -16.13
CA GLN A 8 35.61 -16.52 -15.77
C GLN A 8 34.35 -16.53 -16.64
N THR A 9 33.32 -15.82 -16.17
CA THR A 9 32.02 -15.54 -16.79
C THR A 9 30.99 -16.65 -16.68
N SER A 10 30.32 -16.70 -15.53
CA SER A 10 28.86 -16.60 -15.56
C SER A 10 28.41 -15.99 -14.24
N GLU A 11 28.46 -14.66 -14.21
CA GLU A 11 27.67 -13.81 -13.33
C GLU A 11 26.19 -14.00 -13.64
N PHE A 12 25.68 -15.23 -13.45
CA PHE A 12 24.25 -15.43 -13.34
C PHE A 12 23.87 -15.15 -11.89
N ASP A 13 24.01 -13.88 -11.53
CA ASP A 13 23.18 -13.24 -10.52
C ASP A 13 21.75 -13.33 -11.06
N SER A 14 21.10 -14.48 -10.83
CA SER A 14 19.64 -14.59 -10.90
C SER A 14 19.06 -13.78 -9.74
N SER A 15 19.33 -12.47 -9.75
CA SER A 15 18.49 -11.49 -9.11
C SER A 15 17.25 -11.40 -10.00
N ASP A 16 16.38 -12.40 -9.87
CA ASP A 16 14.96 -12.26 -10.15
C ASP A 16 14.41 -11.29 -9.10
N GLU A 17 14.86 -10.03 -9.15
CA GLU A 17 14.10 -8.90 -8.64
C GLU A 17 12.94 -8.77 -9.62
N GLU A 18 11.91 -9.61 -9.40
CA GLU A 18 10.55 -9.26 -9.79
C GLU A 18 10.36 -7.80 -9.39
N PRO A 19 10.11 -6.89 -10.34
CA PRO A 19 9.98 -5.49 -10.02
C PRO A 19 8.86 -5.43 -9.00
N ILE A 20 9.20 -4.96 -7.80
CA ILE A 20 8.27 -4.71 -6.72
C ILE A 20 7.48 -3.48 -7.19
N GLU A 21 6.64 -3.64 -8.21
CA GLU A 21 5.62 -2.70 -8.61
C GLU A 21 4.50 -2.78 -7.57
N ASP A 22 4.88 -2.57 -6.31
CA ASP A 22 4.01 -1.88 -5.38
C ASP A 22 3.86 -0.47 -5.98
N GLU A 23 2.95 -0.32 -6.93
CA GLU A 23 2.43 0.98 -7.34
C GLU A 23 1.75 1.58 -6.11
N GLN A 24 2.57 2.15 -5.24
CA GLN A 24 2.22 2.49 -3.87
C GLN A 24 1.57 3.86 -3.87
N THR A 25 0.44 3.93 -4.56
CA THR A 25 -0.38 5.12 -4.56
C THR A 25 -0.90 5.34 -3.14
N PRO A 26 -0.60 6.49 -2.52
CA PRO A 26 -1.05 6.82 -1.17
C PRO A 26 -2.55 6.61 -1.03
N ILE A 27 -3.01 6.30 0.19
CA ILE A 27 -4.44 6.09 0.40
C ILE A 27 -5.18 7.42 0.17
N HIS A 28 -6.04 7.46 -0.84
CA HIS A 28 -6.85 8.64 -1.12
C HIS A 28 -8.04 8.72 -0.16
N ILE A 29 -8.14 9.82 0.58
CA ILE A 29 -9.24 10.09 1.52
C ILE A 29 -10.10 11.20 0.93
N SER A 30 -11.36 10.89 0.67
CA SER A 30 -12.37 11.88 0.26
C SER A 30 -13.01 12.46 1.52
N TRP A 31 -12.80 13.74 1.77
CA TRP A 31 -13.33 14.45 2.94
C TRP A 31 -14.70 15.05 2.64
N LEU A 32 -15.73 14.61 3.37
CA LEU A 32 -17.09 15.11 3.28
C LEU A 32 -17.36 16.06 4.46
N SER A 33 -17.74 17.30 4.16
CA SER A 33 -18.18 18.25 5.19
C SER A 33 -19.57 17.89 5.70
N LEU A 34 -19.72 17.84 7.03
CA LEU A 34 -21.00 17.59 7.69
C LEU A 34 -21.77 18.88 8.04
N SER A 35 -21.41 20.03 7.44
CA SER A 35 -22.07 21.31 7.73
C SER A 35 -23.59 21.29 7.50
N ARG A 36 -24.08 20.46 6.58
CA ARG A 36 -25.53 20.31 6.30
C ARG A 36 -26.32 19.72 7.46
N VAL A 37 -25.67 19.03 8.39
CA VAL A 37 -26.29 18.42 9.58
C VAL A 37 -25.86 19.13 10.86
N ASN A 38 -25.48 20.41 10.76
CA ASN A 38 -25.05 21.26 11.88
C ASN A 38 -23.82 20.74 12.63
N CYS A 39 -22.99 19.91 12.00
CA CYS A 39 -21.69 19.47 12.53
C CYS A 39 -20.55 20.19 11.82
N SER A 40 -19.57 20.72 12.56
CA SER A 40 -18.35 21.33 12.00
C SER A 40 -17.26 20.31 11.64
N GLN A 41 -17.60 19.03 11.65
CA GLN A 41 -16.69 17.91 11.46
C GLN A 41 -16.64 17.48 9.98
N PHE A 42 -15.54 16.82 9.62
CA PHE A 42 -15.37 16.19 8.32
C PHE A 42 -15.36 14.67 8.48
N LEU A 43 -16.04 13.97 7.58
CA LEU A 43 -16.00 12.52 7.48
C LEU A 43 -15.07 12.12 6.34
N GLY A 44 -14.04 11.34 6.65
CA GLY A 44 -13.14 10.77 5.64
C GLY A 44 -13.69 9.46 5.10
N LEU A 45 -13.80 9.34 3.78
CA LEU A 45 -14.13 8.10 3.08
C LEU A 45 -12.89 7.60 2.34
N CYS A 46 -12.56 6.32 2.47
CA CYS A 46 -11.45 5.70 1.77
C CYS A 46 -11.80 4.28 1.33
N ALA A 47 -11.05 3.76 0.36
CA ALA A 47 -11.06 2.34 0.03
C ALA A 47 -10.45 1.51 1.18
N LEU A 48 -10.69 0.20 1.19
CA LEU A 48 -10.22 -0.67 2.27
C LEU A 48 -8.68 -0.61 2.41
N PRO A 49 -8.14 -0.18 3.56
CA PRO A 49 -6.70 -0.19 3.82
C PRO A 49 -6.17 -1.63 3.77
N GLY A 50 -5.04 -1.84 3.09
CA GLY A 50 -4.44 -3.16 2.92
C GLY A 50 -5.24 -4.12 2.01
N CYS A 51 -6.14 -3.59 1.18
CA CYS A 51 -6.87 -4.40 0.20
C CYS A 51 -5.90 -5.14 -0.73
N LYS A 52 -6.06 -6.46 -0.81
CA LYS A 52 -5.35 -7.33 -1.76
C LYS A 52 -6.38 -8.12 -2.55
N PHE A 53 -7.01 -7.47 -3.51
CA PHE A 53 -8.08 -8.06 -4.31
C PHE A 53 -7.98 -7.64 -5.77
N LYS A 54 -7.97 -8.64 -6.66
CA LYS A 54 -7.76 -8.46 -8.11
C LYS A 54 -6.51 -7.61 -8.37
N ASP A 55 -6.67 -6.52 -9.11
CA ASP A 55 -5.62 -5.56 -9.49
C ASP A 55 -5.26 -4.58 -8.36
N VAL A 56 -5.97 -4.61 -7.22
CA VAL A 56 -5.65 -3.77 -6.06
C VAL A 56 -4.72 -4.53 -5.12
N ARG A 57 -3.48 -4.07 -5.00
CA ARG A 57 -2.50 -4.57 -4.02
C ARG A 57 -2.03 -3.43 -3.12
N ARG A 58 -2.50 -3.41 -1.87
CA ARG A 58 -2.11 -2.42 -0.85
C ARG A 58 -1.45 -3.06 0.35
N ASN A 59 -0.56 -2.28 0.98
CA ASN A 59 0.12 -2.67 2.21
C ASN A 59 -0.59 -2.08 3.43
N VAL A 60 -1.11 -2.96 4.29
CA VAL A 60 -1.86 -2.56 5.48
C VAL A 60 -1.03 -1.75 6.48
N GLN A 61 0.27 -2.02 6.62
CA GLN A 61 1.14 -1.28 7.54
C GLN A 61 1.33 0.15 7.04
N LYS A 62 1.63 0.32 5.75
CA LYS A 62 1.80 1.66 5.15
C LYS A 62 0.52 2.48 5.22
N ASP A 63 -0.62 1.89 4.83
CA ASP A 63 -1.90 2.59 4.90
C ASP A 63 -2.26 2.97 6.35
N THR A 64 -1.98 2.08 7.33
CA THR A 64 -2.25 2.37 8.74
C THR A 64 -1.35 3.48 9.27
N GLU A 65 -0.08 3.52 8.86
CA GLU A 65 0.82 4.62 9.20
C GLU A 65 0.36 5.95 8.60
N GLU A 66 -0.09 5.96 7.35
CA GLU A 66 -0.68 7.15 6.74
C GLU A 66 -1.94 7.61 7.48
N LEU A 67 -2.85 6.69 7.80
CA LEU A 67 -4.05 7.01 8.59
C LEU A 67 -3.72 7.59 9.97
N LYS A 68 -2.64 7.08 10.61
CA LYS A 68 -2.14 7.65 11.87
C LYS A 68 -1.59 9.07 11.69
N ARG A 69 -0.91 9.36 10.58
CA ARG A 69 -0.42 10.72 10.27
C ARG A 69 -1.56 11.73 10.11
N PHE A 70 -2.71 11.30 9.61
CA PHE A 70 -3.92 12.13 9.53
C PHE A 70 -4.63 12.34 10.88
N THR A 71 -4.06 11.88 12.01
CA THR A 71 -4.67 11.94 13.35
C THR A 71 -6.07 11.31 13.42
N ILE A 72 -6.35 10.33 12.55
CA ILE A 72 -7.63 9.62 12.53
C ILE A 72 -7.69 8.71 13.77
N LYS A 73 -8.68 8.95 14.64
CA LYS A 73 -8.88 8.19 15.89
C LYS A 73 -9.88 7.05 15.75
N ILE A 74 -10.84 7.17 14.83
CA ILE A 74 -11.96 6.23 14.68
C ILE A 74 -12.07 5.87 13.20
N CYS A 75 -11.98 4.58 12.90
CA CYS A 75 -12.22 4.02 11.57
C CYS A 75 -13.41 3.05 11.65
N ILE A 76 -14.44 3.30 10.85
CA ILE A 76 -15.60 2.40 10.73
C ILE A 76 -15.37 1.51 9.52
N LYS A 77 -15.35 0.19 9.73
CA LYS A 77 -15.26 -0.79 8.64
C LYS A 77 -16.66 -1.28 8.28
N ILE A 78 -17.06 -1.00 7.05
CA ILE A 78 -18.30 -1.55 6.50
C ILE A 78 -17.92 -2.80 5.72
N LYS A 79 -18.41 -3.96 6.18
CA LYS A 79 -18.32 -5.22 5.45
C LYS A 79 -19.72 -5.54 4.94
N GLU A 80 -19.91 -5.55 3.62
CA GLU A 80 -21.11 -6.15 3.05
C GLU A 80 -21.11 -7.65 3.36
N PHE A 81 -22.16 -8.12 4.03
CA PHE A 81 -22.51 -9.53 4.07
C PHE A 81 -23.38 -9.79 2.84
N LYS A 82 -22.81 -10.51 1.88
CA LYS A 82 -23.52 -10.97 0.69
C LYS A 82 -23.82 -12.45 0.83
#